data_AF-A0A925E788-F1
#
_entry.id   AF-A0A925E788-F1
#
_cell.length_a   1.000
_cell.length_b   1.000
_cell.length_c   1.000
_cell.angle_alpha   90.00
_cell.angle_beta   90.00
_cell.angle_gamma   90.00
#
_symmetry.space_group_name_H-M   'P 1'
#
loop_
_entity.id
_entity.type
_entity.pdbx_description
1 polymer ?
#
loop_
_entity_poly.entity_id
_entity_poly.type
_entity_poly.pdbx_seq_one_letter_code
_entity_poly.pdbx_strand_id
1 'polypeptide(L)'
;MFSHYKFTAAERFLRYVQVDTQSDPQSSTYPTTAKQKDLGKILAGELKQIGLSDAHMDEWGYVYATIPATSDKKVPVICFCAHVDTAPDCSGTNVKPLVHKDYQGQDIVLPDDKTQVLRLSEYPYLKTQLGNDIITASGSTLLGSDDKAGVAEIMVLANFLITNKEVKHGEIKLLFTPDEEVGRGTAKVDLKKLGAD
;
A
#
# COMPACT_ATOMS: atom_id res chain seq x y z
N MET A 1 15.89 -17.57 -6.92
CA MET A 1 15.66 -16.50 -5.90
C MET A 1 14.27 -16.61 -5.29
N PHE A 2 13.19 -16.79 -6.06
CA PHE A 2 11.82 -16.79 -5.51
C PHE A 2 11.10 -18.15 -5.49
N SER A 3 11.78 -19.26 -5.81
CA SER A 3 11.14 -20.57 -6.07
C SER A 3 10.33 -21.15 -4.90
N HIS A 4 10.51 -20.63 -3.68
CA HIS A 4 9.79 -21.06 -2.48
C HIS A 4 9.15 -19.90 -1.70
N TYR A 5 9.22 -18.68 -2.22
CA TYR A 5 8.61 -17.54 -1.54
C TYR A 5 7.15 -17.40 -1.95
N LYS A 6 6.25 -17.52 -0.97
CA LYS A 6 4.84 -17.27 -1.18
C LYS A 6 4.59 -15.76 -1.16
N PHE A 7 4.37 -15.16 -2.32
CA PHE A 7 3.92 -13.78 -2.43
C PHE A 7 2.53 -13.63 -1.79
N THR A 8 2.35 -12.55 -1.02
CA THR A 8 1.10 -12.26 -0.30
C THR A 8 0.55 -10.87 -0.62
N ALA A 9 1.02 -10.25 -1.70
CA ALA A 9 0.69 -8.86 -2.04
C ALA A 9 -0.81 -8.71 -2.28
N ALA A 10 -1.40 -9.61 -3.07
CA ALA A 10 -2.83 -9.59 -3.34
C ALA A 10 -3.67 -9.78 -2.06
N GLU A 11 -3.34 -10.75 -1.20
CA GLU A 11 -4.08 -10.97 0.05
C GLU A 11 -3.97 -9.79 1.02
N ARG A 12 -2.79 -9.16 1.10
CA ARG A 12 -2.57 -7.95 1.89
C ARG A 12 -3.38 -6.78 1.33
N PHE A 13 -3.27 -6.55 0.02
CA PHE A 13 -3.99 -5.51 -0.69
C PHE A 13 -5.50 -5.61 -0.49
N LEU A 14 -6.09 -6.79 -0.69
CA LEU A 14 -7.51 -7.05 -0.49
C LEU A 14 -7.99 -6.70 0.94
N ARG A 15 -7.15 -6.89 1.96
CA ARG A 15 -7.49 -6.47 3.33
C ARG A 15 -7.32 -4.96 3.52
N TYR A 16 -6.25 -4.36 3.01
CA TYR A 16 -5.94 -2.94 3.23
C TYR A 16 -6.98 -2.02 2.56
N VAL A 17 -7.45 -2.37 1.35
CA VAL A 17 -8.47 -1.57 0.65
C VAL A 17 -9.80 -1.50 1.40
N GLN A 18 -10.11 -2.48 2.24
CA GLN A 18 -11.33 -2.48 3.07
C GLN A 18 -11.22 -1.56 4.30
N VAL A 19 -10.02 -1.08 4.64
CA VAL A 19 -9.84 -0.10 5.73
C VAL A 19 -10.09 1.30 5.16
N ASP A 20 -11.07 2.00 5.70
CA ASP A 20 -11.37 3.37 5.28
C ASP A 20 -10.28 4.33 5.77
N THR A 21 -9.58 4.94 4.82
CA THR A 21 -8.45 5.85 5.06
C THR A 21 -8.58 7.15 4.27
N GLN A 22 -9.77 7.49 3.76
CA GLN A 22 -9.95 8.68 2.94
C GLN A 22 -9.53 9.97 3.68
N SER A 23 -8.74 10.81 3.01
CA SER A 23 -8.30 12.12 3.49
C SER A 23 -9.42 13.18 3.46
N ASP A 24 -9.30 14.23 4.27
CA ASP A 24 -10.23 15.37 4.28
C ASP A 24 -9.50 16.70 3.99
N PRO A 25 -9.65 17.30 2.79
CA PRO A 25 -8.96 18.53 2.43
C PRO A 25 -9.39 19.75 3.27
N GLN A 26 -10.57 19.70 3.91
CA GLN A 26 -11.08 20.78 4.76
C GLN A 26 -10.58 20.68 6.19
N SER A 27 -10.02 19.54 6.58
CA SER A 27 -9.51 19.35 7.93
C SER A 27 -8.23 20.14 8.19
N SER A 28 -8.08 20.63 9.42
CA SER A 28 -6.87 21.27 9.93
C SER A 28 -6.04 20.37 10.85
N THR A 29 -6.48 19.11 11.06
CA THR A 29 -5.77 18.14 11.89
C THR A 29 -4.72 17.37 11.09
N TYR A 30 -3.86 16.66 11.81
CA TYR A 30 -2.86 15.74 11.26
C TYR A 30 -2.99 14.37 11.96
N PRO A 31 -3.33 13.29 11.25
CA PRO A 31 -3.77 13.28 9.86
C PRO A 31 -5.11 14.01 9.69
N THR A 32 -5.49 14.35 8.46
CA THR A 32 -6.76 15.05 8.19
C THR A 32 -7.96 14.24 8.65
N THR A 33 -7.88 12.90 8.61
CA THR A 33 -8.89 12.01 9.17
C THR A 33 -8.25 10.97 10.10
N ALA A 34 -8.79 10.83 11.31
CA ALA A 34 -8.23 9.91 12.31
C ALA A 34 -8.23 8.43 11.86
N LYS A 35 -9.16 8.06 10.97
CA LYS A 35 -9.31 6.71 10.39
C LYS A 35 -8.09 6.23 9.60
N GLN A 36 -7.27 7.15 9.05
CA GLN A 36 -5.99 6.79 8.42
C GLN A 36 -5.05 6.01 9.37
N LYS A 37 -5.09 6.35 10.66
CA LYS A 37 -4.29 5.67 11.69
C LYS A 37 -4.69 4.21 11.89
N ASP A 38 -5.87 3.78 11.46
CA ASP A 38 -6.30 2.39 11.64
C ASP A 38 -5.53 1.45 10.72
N LEU A 39 -5.29 1.85 9.46
CA LEU A 39 -4.36 1.13 8.58
C LEU A 39 -2.93 1.22 9.12
N GLY A 40 -2.48 2.40 9.57
CA GLY A 40 -1.15 2.57 10.16
C GLY A 40 -0.86 1.62 11.34
N LYS A 41 -1.83 1.42 12.25
CA LYS A 41 -1.71 0.45 13.37
C LYS A 41 -1.57 -0.99 12.87
N ILE A 42 -2.34 -1.37 11.84
CA ILE A 42 -2.24 -2.71 11.22
C ILE A 42 -0.84 -2.91 10.65
N LEU A 43 -0.35 -1.96 9.85
CA LEU A 43 0.97 -2.04 9.22
C LEU A 43 2.09 -2.14 10.25
N ALA A 44 2.10 -1.27 11.27
CA ALA A 44 3.09 -1.32 12.35
C ALA A 44 3.05 -2.65 13.10
N GLY A 45 1.86 -3.19 13.37
CA GLY A 45 1.68 -4.49 14.01
C GLY A 45 2.23 -5.64 13.17
N GLU A 46 1.94 -5.64 11.87
CA GLU A 46 2.42 -6.67 10.94
C GLU A 46 3.94 -6.61 10.72
N LEU A 47 4.52 -5.41 10.64
CA LEU A 47 5.97 -5.22 10.57
C LEU A 47 6.68 -5.77 11.82
N LYS A 48 6.11 -5.57 13.01
CA LYS A 48 6.62 -6.19 14.25
C LYS A 48 6.53 -7.71 14.20
N GLN A 49 5.41 -8.25 13.71
CA GLN A 49 5.19 -9.70 13.63
C GLN A 49 6.20 -10.39 12.70
N ILE A 50 6.63 -9.73 11.62
CA ILE A 50 7.66 -10.27 10.73
C ILE A 50 9.09 -10.08 11.29
N GLY A 51 9.27 -9.40 12.42
CA GLY A 51 10.56 -9.27 13.11
C GLY A 51 11.18 -7.87 13.10
N LEU A 52 10.49 -6.84 12.60
CA LEU A 52 10.97 -5.44 12.69
C LEU A 52 10.51 -4.82 14.01
N SER A 53 11.28 -5.05 15.08
CA SER A 53 10.90 -4.59 16.43
C SER A 53 10.85 -3.07 16.59
N ASP A 54 11.58 -2.32 15.74
CA ASP A 54 11.58 -0.86 15.73
C ASP A 54 10.34 -0.27 15.04
N ALA A 55 9.52 -1.10 14.39
CA ALA A 55 8.35 -0.62 13.67
C ALA A 55 7.37 0.08 14.62
N HIS A 56 6.89 1.27 14.27
CA HIS A 56 5.91 1.99 15.08
C HIS A 56 5.22 3.07 14.26
N MET A 57 4.07 3.54 14.76
CA MET A 57 3.37 4.71 14.25
C MET A 57 3.58 5.88 15.20
N ASP A 58 3.88 7.06 14.68
CA ASP A 58 4.01 8.29 15.48
C ASP A 58 2.65 8.95 15.77
N GLU A 59 2.67 10.08 16.49
CA GLU A 59 1.45 10.82 16.83
C GLU A 59 0.73 11.42 15.61
N TRP A 60 1.42 11.61 14.48
CA TRP A 60 0.89 12.19 13.25
C TRP A 60 0.37 11.13 12.26
N GLY A 61 0.60 9.84 12.54
CA GLY A 61 0.11 8.73 11.73
C GLY A 61 1.14 8.15 10.76
N TYR A 62 2.39 8.59 10.81
CA TYR A 62 3.47 8.01 10.01
C TYR A 62 3.93 6.70 10.61
N VAL A 63 4.05 5.68 9.77
CA VAL A 63 4.63 4.40 10.17
C VAL A 63 6.07 4.34 9.70
N TYR A 64 6.99 4.08 10.64
CA TYR A 64 8.41 3.90 10.38
C TYR A 64 8.81 2.47 10.72
N ALA A 65 9.73 1.89 9.96
CA ALA A 65 10.46 0.67 10.33
C ALA A 65 11.80 0.56 9.60
N THR A 66 12.70 -0.25 10.13
CA THR A 66 14.03 -0.47 9.56
C THR A 66 14.26 -1.94 9.26
N ILE A 67 14.56 -2.27 8.01
CA ILE A 67 15.12 -3.58 7.64
C ILE A 67 16.65 -3.48 7.82
N PRO A 68 17.25 -4.27 8.74
CA PRO A 68 18.67 -4.19 9.03
C PRO A 68 19.51 -4.70 7.85
N ALA A 69 20.67 -4.09 7.63
CA ALA A 69 21.61 -4.52 6.61
C ALA A 69 22.05 -5.99 6.78
N THR A 70 22.25 -6.68 5.67
CA THR A 70 22.82 -8.05 5.64
C THR A 70 24.19 -8.10 4.97
N SER A 71 24.62 -6.98 4.37
CA SER A 71 25.90 -6.78 3.69
C SER A 71 26.86 -5.97 4.57
N ASP A 72 28.13 -6.35 4.60
CA ASP A 72 29.19 -5.61 5.30
C ASP A 72 29.71 -4.40 4.49
N LYS A 73 29.25 -4.25 3.25
CA LYS A 73 29.60 -3.09 2.41
C LYS A 73 28.95 -1.82 2.97
N LYS A 74 29.72 -0.73 2.98
CA LYS A 74 29.17 0.62 3.20
C LYS A 74 28.43 1.06 1.94
N VAL A 75 27.11 1.07 2.02
CA VAL A 75 26.21 1.49 0.94
C VAL A 75 25.17 2.49 1.49
N PRO A 76 24.59 3.35 0.65
CA PRO A 76 23.57 4.30 1.10
C PRO A 76 22.35 3.62 1.72
N VAL A 77 21.74 4.29 2.69
CA VAL A 77 20.46 3.90 3.28
C VAL A 77 19.35 4.37 2.36
N ILE A 78 18.57 3.44 1.83
CA ILE A 78 17.44 3.76 0.94
C ILE A 78 16.12 3.71 1.70
N CYS A 79 15.13 4.48 1.23
CA CYS A 79 13.77 4.46 1.74
C CYS A 79 12.80 3.96 0.66
N PHE A 80 11.93 3.02 1.04
CA PHE A 80 10.69 2.76 0.30
C PHE A 80 9.54 3.43 1.03
N CYS A 81 8.79 4.26 0.31
CA CYS A 81 7.64 4.97 0.83
C CYS A 81 6.39 4.70 0.00
N ALA A 82 5.25 4.68 0.68
CA ALA A 82 3.92 4.62 0.10
C ALA A 82 2.94 5.39 1.00
N HIS A 83 1.82 5.86 0.46
CA HIS A 83 0.81 6.55 1.27
C HIS A 83 -0.36 5.63 1.67
N VAL A 84 -1.01 5.94 2.79
CA VAL A 84 -2.08 5.11 3.36
C VAL A 84 -3.46 5.65 3.05
N ASP A 85 -3.57 6.92 2.71
CA ASP A 85 -4.84 7.57 2.43
C ASP A 85 -5.39 7.21 1.04
N THR A 86 -6.59 7.70 0.77
CA THR A 86 -7.25 7.55 -0.53
C THR A 86 -7.93 8.87 -0.87
N ALA A 87 -7.98 9.17 -2.16
CA ALA A 87 -8.54 10.41 -2.68
C ALA A 87 -9.94 10.76 -2.11
N PRO A 88 -10.22 12.05 -1.86
CA PRO A 88 -11.53 12.53 -1.43
C PRO A 88 -12.59 12.48 -2.56
N ASP A 89 -12.18 12.33 -3.82
CA ASP A 89 -13.03 12.43 -5.02
C ASP A 89 -14.10 11.34 -5.13
N CYS A 90 -13.84 10.16 -4.57
CA CYS A 90 -14.79 9.05 -4.51
C CYS A 90 -14.68 8.37 -3.14
N SER A 91 -15.79 7.84 -2.61
CA SER A 91 -15.79 7.22 -1.29
C SER A 91 -14.83 6.01 -1.23
N GLY A 92 -13.97 5.99 -0.21
CA GLY A 92 -13.17 4.83 0.19
C GLY A 92 -13.78 4.03 1.34
N THR A 93 -15.05 4.28 1.69
CA THR A 93 -15.74 3.62 2.80
C THR A 93 -16.49 2.38 2.32
N ASN A 94 -16.34 1.26 3.01
CA ASN A 94 -16.98 -0.03 2.66
C ASN A 94 -16.61 -0.56 1.26
N VAL A 95 -15.34 -0.38 0.85
CA VAL A 95 -14.82 -0.94 -0.40
C VAL A 95 -15.01 -2.46 -0.41
N LYS A 96 -15.55 -2.99 -1.52
CA LYS A 96 -15.71 -4.44 -1.75
C LYS A 96 -14.82 -4.84 -2.93
N PRO A 97 -13.60 -5.32 -2.67
CA PRO A 97 -12.70 -5.69 -3.76
C PRO A 97 -13.15 -7.02 -4.40
N LEU A 98 -13.05 -7.09 -5.73
CA LEU A 98 -13.43 -8.24 -6.55
C LEU A 98 -12.24 -8.69 -7.37
N VAL A 99 -11.94 -9.99 -7.34
CA VAL A 99 -10.85 -10.58 -8.12
C VAL A 99 -11.44 -11.22 -9.38
N HIS A 100 -11.06 -10.69 -10.53
CA HIS A 100 -11.35 -11.23 -11.85
C HIS A 100 -10.14 -12.03 -12.31
N LYS A 101 -10.20 -13.35 -12.11
CA LYS A 101 -9.07 -14.23 -12.41
C LYS A 101 -8.87 -14.40 -13.90
N ASP A 102 -7.61 -14.55 -14.30
CA ASP A 102 -7.22 -14.91 -15.66
C ASP A 102 -8.00 -14.08 -16.70
N TYR A 103 -7.84 -12.77 -16.66
CA TYR A 103 -8.57 -11.85 -17.52
C TYR A 103 -8.26 -12.13 -18.99
N GLN A 104 -9.28 -12.43 -19.80
CA GLN A 104 -9.14 -12.80 -21.22
C GLN A 104 -9.72 -11.73 -22.18
N GLY A 105 -9.92 -10.50 -21.69
CA GLY A 105 -10.47 -9.41 -22.51
C GLY A 105 -11.99 -9.29 -22.46
N GLN A 106 -12.66 -10.05 -21.59
CA GLN A 106 -14.10 -9.91 -21.36
C GLN A 106 -14.45 -8.52 -20.78
N ASP A 107 -15.70 -8.09 -20.95
CA ASP A 107 -16.22 -6.93 -20.23
C ASP A 107 -16.32 -7.24 -18.73
N ILE A 108 -15.87 -6.30 -17.89
CA ILE A 108 -16.03 -6.40 -16.43
C ILE A 108 -17.16 -5.48 -15.99
N VAL A 109 -18.31 -6.06 -15.65
CA VAL A 109 -19.48 -5.32 -15.13
C VAL A 109 -19.39 -5.23 -13.62
N LEU A 110 -19.46 -4.01 -13.07
CA LEU A 110 -19.38 -3.80 -11.62
C LEU A 110 -20.74 -4.10 -10.95
N PRO A 111 -20.81 -4.94 -9.90
CA PRO A 111 -22.07 -5.48 -9.40
C PRO A 111 -22.94 -4.48 -8.61
N ASP A 112 -22.32 -3.52 -7.91
CA ASP A 112 -23.05 -2.48 -7.15
C ASP A 112 -23.51 -1.33 -8.07
N ASP A 113 -22.88 -1.15 -9.22
CA ASP A 113 -23.33 -0.23 -10.28
C ASP A 113 -23.09 -0.85 -11.66
N LYS A 114 -24.12 -1.50 -12.21
CA LYS A 114 -24.05 -2.20 -13.49
C LYS A 114 -23.92 -1.27 -14.71
N THR A 115 -24.05 0.04 -14.52
CA THR A 115 -23.79 1.01 -15.59
C THR A 115 -22.29 1.20 -15.81
N GLN A 116 -21.48 0.94 -14.79
CA GLN A 116 -20.03 0.94 -14.88
C GLN A 116 -19.53 -0.41 -15.37
N VAL A 117 -18.90 -0.38 -16.53
CA VAL A 117 -18.36 -1.57 -17.19
C VAL A 117 -16.98 -1.23 -17.74
N LEU A 118 -15.97 -1.99 -17.35
CA LEU A 118 -14.64 -1.85 -17.94
C LEU A 118 -14.59 -2.69 -19.21
N ARG A 119 -14.55 -2.00 -20.36
CA ARG A 119 -14.47 -2.63 -21.68
C ARG A 119 -13.09 -2.46 -22.27
N LEU A 120 -12.57 -3.52 -22.89
CA LEU A 120 -11.31 -3.47 -23.62
C LEU A 120 -11.32 -2.41 -24.75
N SER A 121 -12.48 -2.16 -25.35
CA SER A 121 -12.67 -1.12 -26.38
C SER A 121 -12.58 0.31 -25.86
N GLU A 122 -12.93 0.52 -24.58
CA GLU A 122 -12.92 1.85 -23.92
C GLU A 122 -11.59 2.10 -23.21
N TYR A 123 -10.97 1.05 -22.68
CA TYR A 123 -9.70 1.09 -21.96
C TYR A 123 -8.67 0.17 -22.63
N PRO A 124 -7.99 0.62 -23.71
CA PRO A 124 -7.04 -0.21 -24.46
C PRO A 124 -5.90 -0.79 -23.62
N TYR A 125 -5.57 -0.17 -22.49
CA TYR A 125 -4.56 -0.65 -21.55
C TYR A 125 -4.90 -2.06 -21.00
N LEU A 126 -6.18 -2.43 -20.92
CA LEU A 126 -6.61 -3.78 -20.51
C LEU A 126 -6.03 -4.89 -21.40
N LYS A 127 -5.62 -4.56 -22.64
CA LYS A 127 -4.93 -5.52 -23.53
C LYS A 127 -3.62 -6.02 -22.94
N THR A 128 -2.97 -5.21 -22.12
CA THR A 128 -1.71 -5.57 -21.43
C THR A 128 -1.93 -6.50 -20.24
N GLN A 129 -3.19 -6.73 -19.86
CA GLN A 129 -3.57 -7.52 -18.69
C GLN A 129 -4.16 -8.89 -19.06
N LEU A 130 -4.07 -9.31 -20.33
CA LEU A 130 -4.49 -10.63 -20.76
C LEU A 130 -3.69 -11.72 -20.03
N GLY A 131 -4.37 -12.67 -19.39
CA GLY A 131 -3.79 -13.72 -18.57
C GLY A 131 -3.48 -13.32 -17.12
N ASN A 132 -3.67 -12.06 -16.74
CA ASN A 132 -3.46 -11.59 -15.38
C ASN A 132 -4.77 -11.59 -14.59
N ASP A 133 -4.67 -11.69 -13.26
CA ASP A 133 -5.79 -11.37 -12.37
C ASP A 133 -5.96 -9.85 -12.27
N ILE A 134 -7.19 -9.36 -12.37
CA ILE A 134 -7.53 -7.93 -12.18
C ILE A 134 -8.35 -7.79 -10.90
N ILE A 135 -8.02 -6.79 -10.07
CA ILE A 135 -8.80 -6.45 -8.87
C ILE A 135 -9.55 -5.15 -9.13
N THR A 136 -10.86 -5.15 -8.91
CA THR A 136 -11.72 -3.94 -9.02
C THR A 136 -12.45 -3.68 -7.72
N ALA A 137 -12.96 -2.45 -7.54
CA ALA A 137 -14.04 -2.19 -6.59
C ALA A 137 -15.36 -2.79 -7.11
N SER A 138 -16.43 -2.74 -6.31
CA SER A 138 -17.76 -3.21 -6.71
C SER A 138 -18.58 -2.20 -7.52
N GLY A 139 -18.12 -0.95 -7.65
CA GLY A 139 -18.75 0.12 -8.46
C GLY A 139 -19.28 1.31 -7.65
N SER A 140 -19.43 1.20 -6.33
CA SER A 140 -19.95 2.28 -5.48
C SER A 140 -18.86 3.14 -4.82
N THR A 141 -17.59 2.76 -5.00
CA THR A 141 -16.42 3.31 -4.30
C THR A 141 -15.21 3.32 -5.23
N LEU A 142 -14.18 4.09 -4.89
CA LEU A 142 -12.84 3.83 -5.42
C LEU A 142 -12.30 2.51 -4.84
N LEU A 143 -11.30 1.92 -5.51
CA LEU A 143 -10.64 0.72 -4.99
C LEU A 143 -9.60 1.06 -3.91
N GLY A 144 -8.92 2.20 -4.01
CA GLY A 144 -7.77 2.54 -3.18
C GLY A 144 -6.51 1.78 -3.59
N SER A 145 -6.35 1.47 -4.89
CA SER A 145 -5.10 0.93 -5.43
C SER A 145 -3.96 1.93 -5.26
N ASP A 146 -4.26 3.20 -5.53
CA ASP A 146 -3.46 4.35 -5.14
C ASP A 146 -3.70 4.62 -3.65
N ASP A 147 -2.75 4.39 -2.74
CA ASP A 147 -1.45 3.71 -2.93
C ASP A 147 -1.33 2.41 -2.11
N LYS A 148 -2.47 1.79 -1.77
CA LYS A 148 -2.45 0.55 -0.97
C LYS A 148 -1.84 -0.64 -1.71
N ALA A 149 -1.73 -0.58 -3.03
CA ALA A 149 -0.95 -1.55 -3.79
C ALA A 149 0.55 -1.42 -3.46
N GLY A 150 1.11 -0.21 -3.48
CA GLY A 150 2.48 0.06 -3.07
C GLY A 150 2.74 -0.32 -1.61
N VAL A 151 1.80 -0.02 -0.71
CA VAL A 151 1.84 -0.49 0.69
C VAL A 151 1.96 -2.02 0.77
N ALA A 152 1.12 -2.76 0.03
CA ALA A 152 1.15 -4.21 0.04
C ALA A 152 2.46 -4.78 -0.53
N GLU A 153 3.00 -4.18 -1.59
CA GLU A 153 4.27 -4.56 -2.19
C GLU A 153 5.45 -4.33 -1.23
N ILE A 154 5.50 -3.18 -0.55
CA ILE A 154 6.53 -2.88 0.46
C ILE A 154 6.44 -3.86 1.63
N MET A 155 5.24 -4.20 2.10
CA MET A 155 5.05 -5.19 3.16
C MET A 155 5.57 -6.58 2.74
N VAL A 156 5.39 -6.96 1.48
CA VAL A 156 5.93 -8.21 0.92
C VAL A 156 7.44 -8.17 0.76
N LEU A 157 8.01 -7.04 0.32
CA LEU A 157 9.46 -6.84 0.25
C LEU A 157 10.09 -6.98 1.63
N ALA A 158 9.51 -6.33 2.64
CA ALA A 158 9.98 -6.42 4.02
C ALA A 158 10.00 -7.86 4.53
N ASN A 159 8.90 -8.58 4.34
CA ASN A 159 8.81 -9.98 4.73
C ASN A 159 9.83 -10.85 3.97
N PHE A 160 10.03 -10.61 2.67
CA PHE A 160 11.00 -11.34 1.86
C PHE A 160 12.43 -11.14 2.38
N LEU A 161 12.88 -9.90 2.58
CA LEU A 161 14.24 -9.60 3.03
C LEU A 161 14.50 -10.06 4.47
N ILE A 162 13.47 -10.06 5.33
CA ILE A 162 13.62 -10.59 6.68
C ILE A 162 13.71 -12.11 6.70
N THR A 163 13.00 -12.81 5.82
CA THR A 163 12.99 -14.28 5.77
C THR A 163 14.09 -14.90 4.90
N ASN A 164 14.78 -14.10 4.06
CA ASN A 164 15.81 -14.57 3.12
C ASN A 164 17.13 -13.79 3.32
N LYS A 165 17.85 -14.06 4.41
CA LYS A 165 19.07 -13.33 4.83
C LYS A 165 20.27 -13.50 3.90
N GLU A 166 20.23 -14.45 2.98
CA GLU A 166 21.22 -14.65 1.92
C GLU A 166 21.19 -13.53 0.87
N VAL A 167 20.05 -12.84 0.72
CA VAL A 167 19.93 -11.67 -0.15
C VAL A 167 20.66 -10.50 0.51
N LYS A 168 21.77 -10.08 -0.10
CA LYS A 168 22.62 -9.01 0.43
C LYS A 168 22.06 -7.63 0.10
N HIS A 169 21.84 -6.82 1.13
CA HIS A 169 21.39 -5.43 1.02
C HIS A 169 21.96 -4.56 2.16
N GLY A 170 21.93 -3.24 1.95
CA GLY A 170 22.19 -2.25 3.00
C GLY A 170 21.00 -2.10 3.95
N GLU A 171 21.06 -1.09 4.83
CA GLU A 171 19.90 -0.74 5.64
C GLU A 171 18.81 -0.15 4.74
N ILE A 172 17.56 -0.55 4.99
CA ILE A 172 16.40 -0.06 4.24
C ILE A 172 15.38 0.49 5.21
N LYS A 173 14.91 1.70 4.94
CA LYS A 173 13.85 2.37 5.70
C LYS A 173 12.51 2.16 5.01
N LEU A 174 11.49 1.93 5.82
CA LEU A 174 10.11 1.84 5.38
C LEU A 174 9.35 3.03 5.96
N LEU A 175 8.62 3.74 5.11
CA LEU A 175 7.80 4.87 5.51
C LEU A 175 6.39 4.75 4.91
N PHE A 176 5.36 4.72 5.75
CA PHE A 176 3.99 4.88 5.30
C PHE A 176 3.44 6.23 5.75
N THR A 177 3.01 7.07 4.82
CA THR A 177 2.61 8.46 5.07
C THR A 177 1.09 8.64 5.03
N PRO A 178 0.50 9.44 5.92
CA PRO A 178 -0.87 9.92 5.79
C PRO A 178 -0.96 11.17 4.88
N ASP A 179 -2.17 11.54 4.46
CA ASP A 179 -2.51 12.81 3.81
C ASP A 179 -1.72 13.18 2.53
N GLU A 180 -1.28 12.19 1.74
CA GLU A 180 -0.63 12.46 0.45
C GLU A 180 -1.61 13.13 -0.53
N GLU A 181 -2.85 12.64 -0.59
CA GLU A 181 -3.89 13.04 -1.55
C GLU A 181 -4.36 14.49 -1.36
N VAL A 182 -4.02 15.09 -0.22
CA VAL A 182 -4.28 16.50 0.12
C VAL A 182 -3.00 17.34 0.19
N GLY A 183 -1.89 16.81 -0.33
CA GLY A 183 -0.59 17.49 -0.43
C GLY A 183 0.12 17.69 0.89
N ARG A 184 -0.22 16.92 1.94
CA ARG A 184 0.35 17.04 3.29
C ARG A 184 1.15 15.81 3.72
N GLY A 185 1.37 14.87 2.80
CA GLY A 185 2.18 13.66 2.97
C GLY A 185 3.48 13.88 3.73
N THR A 186 4.21 14.97 3.45
CA THR A 186 5.52 15.23 4.05
C THR A 186 5.51 16.23 5.21
N ALA A 187 4.35 16.79 5.57
CA ALA A 187 4.26 17.96 6.43
C ALA A 187 4.79 17.75 7.86
N LYS A 188 4.75 16.50 8.36
CA LYS A 188 5.18 16.13 9.72
C LYS A 188 6.17 14.96 9.75
N VAL A 189 6.75 14.60 8.60
CA VAL A 189 7.76 13.53 8.52
C VAL A 189 8.98 13.89 9.37
N ASP A 190 9.42 12.97 10.21
CA ASP A 190 10.70 13.08 10.90
C ASP A 190 11.83 12.58 10.00
N LEU A 191 12.40 13.49 9.20
CA LEU A 191 13.50 13.18 8.29
C LEU A 191 14.77 12.71 9.01
N LYS A 192 15.02 13.19 10.24
CA LYS A 192 16.20 12.77 11.02
C LYS A 192 16.08 11.31 11.44
N LYS A 193 14.87 10.91 11.84
CA LYS A 193 14.54 9.53 12.18
C LYS A 193 14.49 8.63 10.96
N LEU A 194 14.02 9.14 9.82
CA LEU A 194 14.07 8.41 8.56
C LEU A 194 15.51 8.08 8.21
N GLY A 195 16.43 9.07 8.26
CA GLY A 195 17.87 8.83 8.14
C GLY A 195 18.28 8.08 6.87
N ALA A 196 17.49 8.22 5.80
CA ALA A 196 17.82 7.75 4.46
C ALA A 196 18.61 8.81 3.69
N ASP A 197 19.49 8.37 2.79
CA ASP A 197 20.39 9.21 1.98
C ASP A 197 19.75 9.73 0.69
#